data_AF-D9TPW6-F1
#
_entry.id   AF-D9TPW6-F1
#
_cell.length_a   1.000
_cell.length_b   1.000
_cell.length_c   1.000
_cell.angle_alpha   90.00
_cell.angle_beta   90.00
_cell.angle_gamma   90.00
#
_symmetry.space_group_name_H-M   'P 1'
#
loop_
_entity.id
_entity.type
_entity.pdbx_description
1 polymer ?
#
loop_
_entity_poly.entity_id
_entity_poly.type
_entity_poly.pdbx_seq_one_letter_code
_entity_poly.pdbx_strand_id
1 'polypeptide(L)' 'MLKKETMPDKEIDVKSSSKKYTCPDCGAQLVPESGCIYCPFCGYSECH' A
#
# COMPACT_ATOMS: atom_id res chain seq x y z
N MET A 1 23.04 0.47 -33.77
CA MET A 1 22.67 1.64 -32.94
C MET A 1 21.37 1.33 -32.21
N LEU A 2 21.42 0.56 -31.12
CA LEU A 2 20.22 0.13 -30.39
C LEU A 2 20.14 0.95 -29.09
N LYS A 3 19.62 2.17 -29.18
CA LYS A 3 19.24 2.99 -28.02
C LYS A 3 17.87 2.51 -27.59
N LYS A 4 17.83 1.64 -26.58
CA LYS A 4 16.60 1.22 -25.92
C LYS A 4 16.36 2.19 -24.78
N GLU A 5 15.19 2.80 -24.88
CA GLU A 5 14.79 3.98 -24.16
C GLU A 5 14.52 3.72 -22.67
N THR A 6 14.87 4.72 -21.89
CA THR A 6 14.63 4.93 -20.46
C THR A 6 13.20 4.54 -20.06
N MET A 7 13.08 3.65 -19.07
CA MET A 7 11.81 3.40 -18.39
C MET A 7 11.66 4.46 -17.29
N PRO A 8 10.55 5.21 -17.27
CA PRO A 8 10.33 6.28 -16.30
C PRO A 8 10.29 5.68 -14.88
N ASP A 9 11.17 6.18 -14.02
CA ASP A 9 11.01 6.04 -12.59
C ASP A 9 9.67 6.68 -12.24
N LYS A 10 8.75 5.82 -11.84
CA LYS A 10 7.42 6.24 -11.42
C LYS A 10 7.61 6.90 -10.06
N GLU A 11 7.93 8.19 -10.08
CA GLU A 11 7.87 9.08 -8.93
C GLU A 11 6.40 9.16 -8.49
N ILE A 12 6.03 8.22 -7.61
CA ILE A 12 4.73 8.24 -6.97
C ILE A 12 4.90 9.09 -5.71
N ASP A 13 4.98 10.42 -5.89
CA ASP A 13 4.69 11.38 -4.82
C ASP A 13 3.19 11.32 -4.52
N VAL A 14 2.77 10.25 -3.85
CA VAL A 14 1.44 10.18 -3.26
C VAL A 14 1.51 10.90 -1.92
N LYS A 15 1.48 12.24 -2.00
CA LYS A 15 0.84 13.09 -0.98
C LYS A 15 -0.67 12.83 -0.98
N SER A 16 -1.08 11.58 -0.79
CA SER A 16 -2.44 11.25 -0.40
C SER A 16 -2.39 11.07 1.11
N SER A 17 -3.24 11.81 1.81
CA SER A 17 -3.60 11.58 3.20
C SER A 17 -4.32 10.22 3.31
N SER A 18 -3.64 9.15 2.90
CA SER A 18 -4.05 7.78 3.09
C SER A 18 -3.80 7.53 4.57
N LYS A 19 -4.85 7.52 5.37
CA LYS A 19 -4.77 7.07 6.77
C LYS A 19 -3.99 5.76 6.76
N LYS A 20 -2.76 5.82 7.24
CA LYS A 20 -1.90 4.64 7.34
C LYS A 20 -2.54 3.79 8.42
N TYR A 21 -3.36 2.85 8.01
CA TYR A 21 -3.93 1.86 8.89
C TYR A 21 -2.77 0.95 9.30
N THR A 22 -2.42 0.98 10.58
CA THR A 22 -1.37 0.12 11.14
C THR A 22 -2.06 -0.98 11.90
N CYS A 23 -1.66 -2.23 11.64
CA CYS A 23 -2.23 -3.38 12.31
C CYS A 23 -1.93 -3.32 13.81
N PRO A 24 -2.93 -3.39 14.70
CA PRO A 24 -2.70 -3.39 16.14
C PRO A 24 -2.06 -4.70 16.63
N ASP A 25 -2.17 -5.77 15.85
CA ASP A 25 -1.70 -7.10 16.23
C ASP A 25 -0.20 -7.29 15.96
N CYS A 26 0.28 -6.84 14.78
CA CYS A 26 1.66 -7.04 14.35
C CYS A 26 2.43 -5.74 14.03
N GLY A 27 1.75 -4.59 13.99
CA GLY A 27 2.37 -3.31 13.62
C GLY A 27 2.64 -3.13 12.12
N ALA A 28 2.24 -4.08 11.28
CA ALA A 28 2.40 -3.98 9.83
C ALA A 28 1.39 -2.99 9.21
N GLN A 29 1.65 -2.57 7.97
CA GLN A 29 0.77 -1.68 7.25
C GLN A 29 -0.44 -2.47 6.71
N LEU A 30 -1.64 -2.05 7.09
CA LEU A 30 -2.89 -2.61 6.62
C LEU A 30 -3.20 -2.09 5.22
N VAL A 31 -3.79 -2.96 4.40
CA VAL A 31 -4.21 -2.67 3.05
C VAL A 31 -5.73 -2.50 3.05
N PRO A 32 -6.26 -1.35 2.63
CA PRO A 32 -7.69 -1.18 2.44
C PRO A 32 -8.15 -1.92 1.17
N GLU A 33 -9.20 -2.73 1.31
CA GLU A 33 -9.86 -3.46 0.23
C GLU A 33 -11.37 -3.26 0.33
N SER A 34 -11.96 -2.58 -0.67
CA SER A 34 -13.42 -2.39 -0.81
C SER A 34 -14.15 -1.90 0.47
N GLY A 35 -13.51 -1.05 1.28
CA GLY A 35 -14.09 -0.52 2.52
C GLY A 35 -13.77 -1.33 3.78
N CYS A 36 -13.19 -2.52 3.63
CA CYS A 36 -12.54 -3.23 4.70
C CYS A 36 -11.03 -2.92 4.71
N ILE A 37 -10.34 -3.21 5.81
CA ILE A 37 -8.89 -3.22 5.92
C ILE A 37 -8.44 -4.62 6.28
N TYR A 38 -7.35 -5.10 5.67
CA TYR A 38 -6.75 -6.37 6.02
C TYR A 38 -5.23 -6.29 6.13
N CYS A 39 -4.65 -7.19 6.93
CA CYS A 39 -3.24 -7.30 7.18
C CYS A 39 -2.69 -8.52 6.47
N PRO A 40 -1.86 -8.37 5.44
CA PRO A 40 -1.22 -9.50 4.78
C PRO A 40 -0.14 -10.18 5.64
N PHE A 41 0.23 -9.59 6.79
CA PHE A 41 1.28 -10.11 7.66
C PHE A 41 0.77 -11.08 8.73
N CYS A 42 -0.29 -10.72 9.45
CA CYS A 42 -0.87 -11.56 10.50
C CYS A 42 -2.27 -12.11 10.15
N GLY A 43 -2.89 -11.61 9.08
CA GLY A 43 -4.26 -11.98 8.70
C GLY A 43 -5.37 -11.18 9.39
N TYR A 44 -5.03 -10.14 10.16
CA TYR A 44 -6.03 -9.24 10.76
C TYR A 44 -6.91 -8.61 9.69
N SER A 45 -8.22 -8.57 9.87
CA SER A 45 -9.13 -7.85 8.96
C SER A 45 -10.27 -7.20 9.73
N GLU A 46 -10.57 -5.95 9.42
CA GLU A 46 -11.66 -5.18 10.02
C GLU A 46 -12.47 -4.51 8.91
N CYS A 47 -13.79 -4.67 8.93
CA CYS A 47 -14.67 -4.04 7.96
C CYS A 47 -15.60 -3.04 8.66
N HIS A 48 -15.80 -1.89 8.04
CA HIS A 48 -16.67 -0.83 8.54
C HIS A 48 -18.11 -0.94 8.04
#